data_AF-A0A0G8C902-F1
#
_entry.id   AF-A0A0G8C902-F1
#
_cell.length_a   1.000
_cell.length_b   1.000
_cell.length_c   1.000
_cell.angle_alpha   90.00
_cell.angle_beta   90.00
_cell.angle_gamma   90.00
#
_symmetry.space_group_name_H-M   'P 1'
#
loop_
_entity.id
_entity.type
_entity.pdbx_description
1 polymer ?
#
loop_
_entity_poly.entity_id
_entity_poly.type
_entity_poly.pdbx_seq_one_letter_code
_entity_poly.pdbx_strand_id
1 'polypeptide(L)'
;MKRKYIWFIGGFIIVVGMLWSLFRPEKLFIDKQVNEALPQTEMQSMKTKQPQEQVQDQVISAGQFQNGVHETTGTATIYQLADGKRVLRLSNFSTSNGPDV
;
A
#
# COMPACT_ATOMS: atom_id res chain seq x y z
N MET A 1 -15.83 29.51 41.75
CA MET A 1 -16.42 28.92 40.53
C MET A 1 -15.41 28.58 39.44
N LYS A 2 -14.34 29.36 39.23
CA LYS A 2 -13.38 29.21 38.11
C LYS A 2 -12.55 27.90 38.10
N ARG A 3 -12.22 27.34 39.28
CA ARG A 3 -11.43 26.11 39.40
C ARG A 3 -12.08 24.87 38.78
N LYS A 4 -13.40 24.75 38.87
CA LYS A 4 -14.16 23.61 38.31
C LYS A 4 -14.02 23.60 36.78
N TYR A 5 -14.14 24.77 36.16
CA TYR A 5 -13.98 24.93 34.72
C TYR A 5 -12.57 24.57 34.24
N ILE A 6 -11.52 24.86 35.01
CA ILE A 6 -10.15 24.46 34.66
C ILE A 6 -10.03 22.93 34.55
N TRP A 7 -10.62 22.19 35.49
CA TRP A 7 -10.65 20.73 35.43
C TRP A 7 -11.49 20.19 34.27
N PHE A 8 -12.66 20.78 34.00
CA PHE A 8 -13.48 20.39 32.85
C PHE A 8 -12.80 20.67 31.51
N ILE A 9 -12.13 21.82 31.36
CA ILE A 9 -11.39 22.18 30.15
C ILE A 9 -10.21 21.23 29.95
N GLY A 10 -9.44 20.96 31.01
CA GLY A 10 -8.34 19.99 30.95
C GLY A 10 -8.82 18.59 30.54
N GLY A 11 -9.90 18.10 31.16
CA GLY A 11 -10.52 16.83 30.80
C GLY A 11 -11.01 16.79 29.35
N PHE A 12 -11.64 17.86 28.87
CA PHE A 12 -12.12 17.96 27.50
C PHE A 12 -10.97 17.86 26.49
N ILE A 13 -9.87 18.57 26.72
CA ILE A 13 -8.68 18.52 25.83
C ILE A 13 -8.12 17.11 25.74
N ILE A 14 -8.04 16.39 26.86
CA ILE A 14 -7.55 15.00 26.89
C ILE A 14 -8.47 14.09 26.07
N VAL A 15 -9.79 14.19 26.27
CA VAL A 15 -10.77 13.38 25.53
C VAL A 15 -10.69 13.66 24.03
N VAL A 16 -10.62 14.93 23.63
CA VAL A 16 -10.46 15.31 22.22
C VAL A 16 -9.15 14.77 21.64
N GLY A 17 -8.04 14.86 22.39
CA GLY A 17 -6.75 14.31 21.97
C GLY A 17 -6.79 12.79 21.77
N MET A 18 -7.45 12.06 22.67
CA MET A 18 -7.67 10.61 22.52
C MET A 18 -8.51 10.31 21.28
N LEU A 19 -9.62 11.02 21.08
CA LEU A 19 -10.49 10.83 19.90
C LEU A 19 -9.73 11.09 18.60
N TRP A 20 -8.93 12.16 18.55
CA TRP A 20 -8.11 12.47 17.38
C TRP A 20 -7.09 11.35 17.09
N SER A 21 -6.45 10.82 18.14
CA SER A 21 -5.47 9.75 18.02
C SER A 21 -6.08 8.42 17.54
N LEU A 22 -7.30 8.10 18.00
CA LEU A 22 -8.02 6.87 17.67
C LEU A 22 -8.60 6.90 16.25
N PHE A 23 -9.25 8.00 15.87
CA PHE A 23 -9.95 8.08 14.58
C PHE A 23 -9.10 8.65 13.44
N ARG A 24 -8.00 9.36 13.76
CA ARG A 24 -7.06 9.95 12.79
C ARG A 24 -7.74 10.57 11.57
N PRO A 25 -8.62 11.57 11.77
CA PRO A 25 -9.39 12.17 10.68
C PRO A 25 -8.50 12.77 9.58
N GLU A 26 -7.24 13.11 9.88
CA GLU A 26 -6.27 13.57 8.90
C GLU A 26 -5.97 12.54 7.79
N LYS A 27 -6.13 11.24 8.06
CA LYS A 27 -5.89 10.18 7.07
C LYS A 27 -6.91 10.18 5.92
N LEU A 28 -8.04 10.87 6.06
CA LEU A 28 -9.03 11.05 4.98
C LEU A 28 -8.48 11.87 3.80
N PHE A 29 -7.38 12.59 4.01
CA PHE A 29 -6.79 13.47 2.99
C PHE A 29 -5.37 13.04 2.57
N ILE A 30 -4.85 11.95 3.12
CA ILE A 30 -3.46 11.50 2.90
C ILE A 30 -3.48 10.12 2.26
N ASP A 31 -2.94 10.04 1.05
CA ASP A 31 -2.76 8.79 0.33
C ASP A 31 -1.37 8.18 0.53
N LYS A 32 -1.31 6.85 0.53
CA LYS A 32 -0.06 6.08 0.52
C LYS A 32 0.12 5.42 -0.85
N GLN A 33 1.28 5.64 -1.45
CA GLN A 33 1.63 5.07 -2.76
C GLN A 33 2.86 4.19 -2.62
N VAL A 34 2.88 3.07 -3.35
CA VAL A 34 3.98 2.12 -3.41
C VAL A 34 4.31 1.88 -4.88
N ASN A 35 5.56 2.13 -5.27
CA ASN A 35 6.04 1.96 -6.63
C ASN A 35 7.33 1.13 -6.60
N GLU A 36 7.19 -0.17 -6.84
CA GLU A 36 8.29 -1.13 -6.74
C GLU A 36 8.71 -1.64 -8.13
N ALA A 37 10.02 -1.69 -8.36
CA ALA A 37 10.56 -2.33 -9.55
C ALA A 37 10.35 -3.86 -9.46
N LEU A 38 10.32 -4.54 -10.61
CA LEU A 38 10.35 -6.01 -10.59
C LEU A 38 11.63 -6.47 -9.91
N PRO A 39 11.59 -7.54 -9.10
CA PRO A 39 12.78 -8.06 -8.45
C PRO A 39 13.82 -8.47 -9.49
N GLN A 40 14.91 -7.71 -9.55
CA GLN A 40 16.06 -7.98 -10.45
C GLN A 40 17.07 -8.94 -9.82
N THR A 41 16.84 -9.35 -8.57
CA THR A 41 17.81 -9.97 -7.66
C THR A 41 18.31 -11.34 -8.12
N GLU A 42 17.62 -12.01 -9.03
CA GLU A 42 18.09 -13.31 -9.59
C GLU A 42 18.80 -13.17 -10.94
N MET A 43 18.74 -11.99 -11.57
CA MET A 43 19.33 -11.74 -12.89
C MET A 43 20.79 -11.26 -12.84
N GLN A 44 21.36 -11.03 -11.65
CA GLN A 44 22.73 -10.52 -11.52
C GLN A 44 23.80 -11.60 -11.51
N SER A 45 23.48 -12.87 -11.24
CA SER A 45 24.48 -13.96 -11.29
C SER A 45 24.87 -14.39 -12.71
N MET A 46 24.19 -13.91 -13.76
CA MET A 46 24.51 -14.22 -15.17
C MET A 46 24.69 -12.98 -16.06
N LYS A 47 24.88 -11.79 -15.50
CA LYS A 47 25.05 -10.56 -16.31
C LYS A 47 26.51 -10.28 -16.69
N THR A 48 27.08 -11.15 -17.52
CA THR A 48 28.25 -10.78 -18.37
C THR A 48 27.96 -11.15 -19.82
N LYS A 49 27.19 -10.30 -20.49
CA LYS A 49 27.27 -9.87 -21.92
C LYS A 49 25.89 -9.48 -22.44
N GLN A 50 25.91 -8.48 -23.32
CA GLN A 50 24.85 -8.05 -24.24
C GLN A 50 23.73 -7.13 -23.67
N PRO A 51 23.27 -6.15 -24.48
CA PRO A 51 22.43 -5.04 -24.04
C PRO A 51 20.95 -5.42 -24.01
N GLN A 52 20.26 -4.93 -22.98
CA GLN A 52 18.81 -4.71 -22.87
C GLN A 52 17.92 -5.49 -23.84
N GLU A 53 17.91 -6.81 -23.76
CA GLU A 53 16.74 -7.58 -24.16
C GLU A 53 15.87 -7.73 -22.93
N GLN A 54 14.64 -7.23 -23.07
CA GLN A 54 13.55 -7.43 -22.14
C GLN A 54 13.48 -8.92 -21.84
N VAL A 55 13.93 -9.34 -20.66
CA VAL A 55 13.59 -10.67 -20.15
C VAL A 55 12.07 -10.65 -20.07
N GLN A 56 11.44 -11.29 -21.05
CA GLN A 56 10.00 -11.36 -21.18
C GLN A 56 9.52 -12.27 -20.05
N ASP A 57 9.34 -11.67 -18.88
CA ASP A 57 8.64 -12.33 -17.79
C ASP A 57 7.29 -12.79 -18.34
N GLN A 58 7.08 -14.11 -18.36
CA GLN A 58 5.90 -14.69 -18.98
C GLN A 58 4.71 -14.41 -18.06
N VAL A 59 3.71 -13.70 -18.57
CA VAL A 59 2.43 -13.56 -17.87
C VAL A 59 1.74 -14.93 -17.85
N ILE A 60 1.53 -15.48 -16.66
CA ILE A 60 0.85 -16.77 -16.49
C ILE A 60 -0.63 -16.62 -16.16
N SER A 61 -1.01 -15.51 -15.53
CA SER A 61 -2.39 -15.21 -15.17
C SER A 61 -2.55 -13.73 -14.87
N ALA A 62 -3.71 -13.17 -15.20
CA ALA A 62 -4.07 -11.80 -14.87
C ALA A 62 -5.55 -11.72 -14.52
N GLY A 63 -5.89 -10.81 -13.60
CA GLY A 63 -7.26 -10.54 -13.20
C GLY A 63 -7.41 -9.11 -12.69
N GLN A 64 -8.63 -8.59 -12.76
CA GLN A 64 -8.98 -7.29 -12.18
C GLN A 64 -9.43 -7.47 -10.73
N PHE A 65 -9.13 -6.48 -9.90
CA PHE A 65 -9.71 -6.45 -8.55
C PHE A 65 -11.23 -6.26 -8.64
N GLN A 66 -11.93 -6.97 -7.77
CA GLN A 66 -13.38 -6.82 -7.62
C GLN A 66 -13.67 -5.78 -6.55
N ASN A 67 -14.63 -4.92 -6.83
CA ASN A 67 -15.07 -3.94 -5.86
C ASN A 67 -15.85 -4.61 -4.71
N GLY A 68 -15.68 -4.11 -3.49
CA GLY A 68 -16.31 -4.64 -2.28
C GLY A 68 -16.85 -3.54 -1.38
N VAL A 69 -16.62 -3.68 -0.07
CA VAL A 69 -17.02 -2.67 0.94
C VAL A 69 -16.22 -1.37 0.76
N HIS A 70 -14.98 -1.48 0.31
CA HIS A 70 -14.12 -0.36 -0.01
C HIS A 70 -13.90 -0.33 -1.51
N GLU A 71 -14.01 0.87 -2.10
CA GLU A 71 -13.69 1.08 -3.51
C GLU A 71 -12.28 0.55 -3.79
N THR A 72 -12.19 -0.43 -4.68
CA THR A 72 -10.93 -1.09 -5.01
C THR A 72 -10.82 -1.28 -6.51
N THR A 73 -9.70 -0.83 -7.08
CA THR A 73 -9.42 -0.91 -8.51
C THR A 73 -8.00 -1.40 -8.78
N GLY A 74 -7.73 -1.77 -10.03
CA GLY A 74 -6.41 -2.19 -10.50
C GLY A 74 -6.39 -3.62 -11.05
N THR A 75 -5.18 -4.08 -11.36
CA THR A 75 -4.93 -5.40 -11.95
C THR A 75 -3.90 -6.16 -11.11
N ALA A 76 -4.17 -7.45 -10.90
CA ALA A 76 -3.23 -8.42 -10.35
C ALA A 76 -2.72 -9.31 -11.49
N THR A 77 -1.42 -9.29 -11.74
CA THR A 77 -0.76 -10.08 -12.78
C THR A 77 0.32 -10.95 -12.16
N ILE A 78 0.31 -12.25 -12.46
CA ILE A 78 1.37 -13.16 -12.05
C ILE A 78 2.34 -13.33 -13.21
N TYR A 79 3.61 -13.07 -12.93
CA TYR A 79 4.73 -13.23 -13.83
C TYR A 79 5.56 -14.44 -13.43
N GLN A 80 5.99 -15.23 -14.40
CA GLN A 80 6.95 -16.30 -14.25
C GLN A 80 8.33 -15.79 -14.69
N LEU A 81 9.27 -15.78 -13.74
CA LEU A 81 10.64 -15.35 -13.97
C LEU A 81 11.44 -16.45 -14.67
N ALA A 82 12.59 -16.06 -15.23
CA ALA A 82 13.50 -16.96 -15.94
C ALA A 82 13.99 -18.15 -15.10
N ASP A 83 14.03 -18.02 -13.77
CA ASP A 83 14.47 -19.06 -12.83
C ASP A 83 13.35 -20.02 -12.40
N GLY A 84 12.13 -19.84 -12.90
CA GLY A 84 10.99 -20.66 -12.49
C GLY A 84 10.27 -20.16 -11.24
N LYS A 85 10.65 -19.02 -10.65
CA LYS A 85 9.87 -18.37 -9.57
C LYS A 85 8.77 -17.46 -10.12
N ARG A 86 7.80 -17.18 -9.26
CA ARG A 86 6.63 -16.36 -9.60
C ARG A 86 6.59 -15.09 -8.78
N VAL A 87 6.22 -14.00 -9.42
CA VAL A 87 6.01 -12.70 -8.77
C VAL A 87 4.60 -12.22 -9.09
N LEU A 88 3.88 -11.82 -8.05
CA LEU A 88 2.62 -11.11 -8.18
C LEU A 88 2.90 -9.62 -8.29
N ARG A 89 2.41 -9.00 -9.37
CA ARG A 89 2.46 -7.55 -9.57
C ARG A 89 1.05 -7.00 -9.49
N LEU A 90 0.88 -6.02 -8.62
CA LEU A 90 -0.30 -5.17 -8.58
C LEU A 90 -0.01 -3.90 -9.39
N SER A 91 -0.91 -3.53 -10.30
CA SER A 91 -0.73 -2.38 -11.18
C SER A 91 -1.97 -1.51 -11.20
N ASN A 92 -1.75 -0.19 -11.12
CA ASN A 92 -2.83 0.79 -10.93
C ASN A 92 -3.76 0.39 -9.77
N PHE A 93 -3.19 -0.22 -8.73
CA PHE A 93 -3.95 -0.67 -7.57
C PHE A 93 -4.27 0.52 -6.67
N SER A 94 -5.54 0.66 -6.33
CA SER A 94 -6.02 1.72 -5.43
C SER A 94 -7.12 1.18 -4.54
N THR A 95 -7.05 1.50 -3.25
CA THR A 95 -8.07 1.18 -2.25
C THR A 95 -8.00 2.18 -1.09
N SER A 96 -9.04 2.23 -0.25
CA SER A 96 -9.08 3.15 0.89
C SER A 96 -7.98 2.85 1.92
N ASN A 97 -7.37 3.90 2.47
CA ASN A 97 -6.40 3.77 3.57
C ASN A 97 -7.10 3.31 4.86
N GLY A 98 -6.86 2.06 5.26
CA GLY A 98 -7.41 1.49 6.49
C GLY A 98 -6.68 1.98 7.76
N PRO A 99 -7.18 1.60 8.95
CA PRO A 99 -6.40 1.71 10.18
C PRO A 99 -5.11 0.89 10.05
N ASP A 100 -4.03 1.43 10.61
CA ASP A 100 -2.72 0.75 10.67
C ASP A 100 -2.77 -0.15 11.91
N VAL A 101 -2.82 -1.48 11.71
CA VAL A 101 -3.04 -2.50 12.76
C VAL A 101 -1.87 -3.46 12.89
#